data_AF-A0AAW7TKZ1-F1
#
_entry.id   AF-A0AAW7TKZ1-F1
#
_cell.length_a   1.000
_cell.length_b   1.000
_cell.length_c   1.000
_cell.angle_alpha   90.00
_cell.angle_beta   90.00
_cell.angle_gamma   90.00
#
_symmetry.space_group_name_H-M   'P 1'
#
loop_
_entity.id
_entity.type
_entity.pdbx_description
1 polymer ?
#
loop_
_entity_poly.entity_id
_entity_poly.type
_entity_poly.pdbx_seq_one_letter_code
_entity_poly.pdbx_strand_id
1 'polypeptide(L)' 'MDISVTNVFAKIEEEIAKAKHASSSQAVCEHIYAVRALCDIILQQPSPSTQEVTLPQPTTTERLDIGADANGRSLLDF' A
#
# COMPACT_ATOMS: atom_id res chain seq x y z
N MET A 1 10.79 -7.11 2.50
CA MET A 1 10.67 -8.39 3.21
C MET A 1 9.30 -8.93 2.82
N ASP A 2 9.22 -9.77 1.78
CA ASP A 2 7.96 -10.36 1.33
C ASP A 2 7.58 -11.50 2.27
N ILE A 3 6.94 -11.16 3.38
CA ILE A 3 6.28 -12.17 4.21
C ILE A 3 4.91 -12.42 3.59
N SER A 4 4.72 -13.61 3.02
CA SER A 4 3.41 -14.04 2.55
C SER A 4 2.41 -13.98 3.70
N VAL A 5 1.26 -13.34 3.48
CA VAL A 5 0.17 -13.22 4.46
C VAL A 5 -0.22 -14.58 5.05
N THR A 6 -0.18 -15.65 4.25
CA THR A 6 -0.39 -17.05 4.68
C THR A 6 0.56 -17.48 5.79
N ASN A 7 1.85 -17.12 5.72
CA ASN A 7 2.82 -17.46 6.75
C ASN A 7 2.59 -16.67 8.04
N VAL A 8 2.07 -15.44 7.94
CA VAL A 8 1.70 -14.65 9.12
C VAL A 8 0.52 -15.30 9.82
N PHE A 9 -0.50 -15.75 9.08
CA PHE A 9 -1.64 -16.46 9.67
C PHE A 9 -1.22 -17.74 10.38
N ALA A 10 -0.34 -18.55 9.78
CA ALA A 10 0.19 -19.74 10.45
C ALA A 10 0.90 -19.41 11.79
N LYS A 11 1.64 -18.30 11.84
CA LYS A 11 2.27 -17.82 13.08
C LYS A 11 1.25 -17.32 14.10
N ILE A 12 0.19 -16.65 13.66
CA ILE A 12 -0.91 -16.21 14.55
C ILE A 12 -1.58 -17.43 15.19
N GLU A 13 -1.86 -18.48 14.40
CA GLU A 13 -2.43 -19.73 14.91
C GLU A 13 -1.52 -20.40 15.95
N GLU A 14 -0.21 -20.42 15.69
CA GLU A 14 0.79 -20.95 16.62
C GLU A 14 0.82 -20.17 17.94
N GLU A 15 0.85 -18.83 17.90
CA GLU A 15 0.87 -18.01 19.10
C GLU A 15 -0.44 -18.14 19.91
N ILE A 16 -1.60 -18.27 19.25
CA ILE A 16 -2.86 -18.58 19.93
C ILE A 16 -2.81 -19.97 20.58
N ALA A 17 -2.26 -20.97 19.90
CA ALA A 17 -2.10 -22.31 20.48
C ALA A 17 -1.20 -22.30 21.71
N LYS A 18 -0.11 -21.53 21.69
CA LYS A 18 0.77 -21.34 22.85
C LYS A 18 0.08 -20.61 23.99
N ALA A 19 -0.64 -19.52 23.70
CA ALA A 19 -1.41 -18.77 24.69
C ALA A 19 -2.43 -19.67 25.42
N LYS A 20 -3.11 -20.57 24.69
CA LYS A 20 -4.07 -21.52 25.27
C LYS A 20 -3.44 -22.54 26.23
N HIS A 21 -2.17 -22.89 26.03
CA HIS A 21 -1.44 -23.83 26.87
C HIS A 21 -0.54 -23.14 27.90
N ALA A 22 -0.50 -21.81 27.92
CA ALA A 22 0.35 -21.05 28.83
C ALA A 22 -0.13 -21.19 30.28
N SER A 23 0.82 -21.36 31.20
CA SER A 23 0.53 -21.62 32.62
C SER A 23 0.41 -20.36 33.47
N SER A 24 0.64 -19.17 32.89
CA SER A 24 0.59 -17.90 33.61
C SER A 24 -0.08 -16.81 32.77
N SER A 25 -0.73 -15.86 33.45
CA SER A 25 -1.35 -14.71 32.78
C SER A 25 -0.33 -13.86 32.02
N GLN A 26 0.91 -13.77 32.51
CA GLN A 26 1.98 -13.05 31.83
C GLN A 26 2.32 -13.70 30.49
N ALA A 27 2.51 -15.03 30.47
CA ALA A 27 2.82 -15.76 29.25
C ALA A 27 1.68 -15.67 28.22
N VAL A 28 0.42 -15.71 28.69
CA VAL A 28 -0.74 -15.43 27.82
C VAL A 28 -0.61 -14.05 27.18
N CYS A 29 -0.36 -13.01 27.98
CA CYS A 29 -0.22 -11.65 27.45
C CYS A 29 0.93 -11.53 26.43
N GLU A 30 2.08 -12.16 26.67
CA GLU A 30 3.21 -12.16 25.74
C GLU A 30 2.83 -12.73 24.37
N HIS A 31 2.15 -13.88 24.32
CA HIS A 31 1.65 -14.45 23.07
C HIS A 31 0.61 -13.57 22.39
N ILE A 32 -0.28 -12.92 23.15
CA ILE A 32 -1.26 -11.99 22.58
C ILE A 32 -0.61 -10.72 22.01
N TYR A 33 0.46 -10.22 22.63
CA TYR A 33 1.25 -9.11 22.06
C TYR A 33 1.93 -9.51 20.75
N ALA A 34 2.44 -10.74 20.64
CA ALA A 34 2.98 -11.26 19.39
C ALA A 34 1.90 -11.31 18.29
N VAL A 35 0.68 -11.77 18.61
CA VAL A 35 -0.46 -11.76 17.67
C VAL A 35 -0.77 -10.34 17.20
N ARG A 36 -0.81 -9.34 18.10
CA ARG A 36 -1.03 -7.94 17.72
C ARG A 36 0.01 -7.47 16.70
N ALA A 37 1.29 -7.68 17.01
CA ALA A 37 2.38 -7.28 16.12
C ALA A 37 2.30 -7.96 14.74
N LEU A 38 1.91 -9.23 14.69
CA LEU A 38 1.70 -9.95 13.42
C LEU A 38 0.57 -9.34 12.60
N CYS A 39 -0.54 -8.95 13.23
CA CYS A 39 -1.62 -8.22 12.56
C CYS A 39 -1.16 -6.86 12.02
N ASP A 40 -0.40 -6.10 12.81
CA ASP A 40 0.17 -4.82 12.38
C ASP A 40 1.06 -4.99 11.14
N ILE A 41 1.84 -6.07 11.05
CA ILE A 41 2.70 -6.34 9.89
C ILE A 41 1.87 -6.55 8.61
N ILE A 42 0.74 -7.27 8.70
CA ILE A 42 -0.16 -7.50 7.55
C ILE A 42 -0.78 -6.18 7.10
N LEU A 43 -1.26 -5.36 8.05
CA LEU A 43 -1.93 -4.10 7.76
C LEU A 43 -0.99 -3.03 7.21
N GLN A 44 0.30 -3.08 7.58
CA GLN A 44 1.34 -2.18 7.07
C GLN A 44 1.90 -2.59 5.71
N GLN A 45 1.56 -3.77 5.18
CA GLN A 45 1.98 -4.12 3.83
C GLN A 45 1.37 -3.10 2.86
N PRO A 46 2.17 -2.47 1.98
CA PRO A 46 1.61 -1.62 0.94
C PRO A 46 0.60 -2.47 0.18
N SER A 47 -0.64 -1.99 0.07
CA SER A 47 -1.59 -2.58 -0.86
C SER A 47 -0.87 -2.67 -2.21
N PRO A 48 -1.03 -3.78 -2.97
CA PRO A 48 -0.60 -3.80 -4.36
C PRO A 48 -1.46 -2.74 -5.05
N SER A 49 -0.96 -1.51 -5.00
CA SER A 49 -1.61 -0.36 -5.58
C SER A 49 -1.75 -0.71 -7.03
N THR A 50 -3.01 -0.83 -7.45
CA THR A 50 -3.47 -0.67 -8.82
C THR A 50 -2.38 0.01 -9.61
N GLN A 51 -1.73 -0.75 -10.50
CA GLN A 51 -0.84 -0.15 -11.49
C GLN A 51 -1.65 0.99 -12.11
N GLU A 52 -1.31 2.23 -11.78
CA GLU A 52 -1.77 3.38 -12.53
C GLU A 52 -1.26 3.11 -13.94
N VAL A 53 -2.17 2.61 -14.79
CA VAL A 53 -1.95 2.47 -16.21
C VAL A 53 -1.66 3.89 -16.68
N THR A 54 -0.38 4.22 -16.76
CA THR A 54 0.10 5.41 -17.45
C THR A 54 -0.20 5.13 -18.92
N LEU A 55 -1.38 5.54 -19.39
CA LEU A 55 -1.67 5.55 -20.80
C LEU A 55 -0.62 6.45 -21.48
N PRO A 56 0.10 5.97 -22.51
CA PRO A 56 1.01 6.83 -23.24
C PRO A 56 0.20 7.95 -23.91
N GLN A 57 0.51 9.18 -23.53
CA GLN A 57 0.00 10.37 -24.19
C GLN A 57 0.56 10.37 -25.63
N PRO A 58 -0.27 10.39 -26.68
CA PRO A 58 0.23 10.43 -28.04
C PRO A 58 0.87 11.79 -28.32
N THR A 59 2.16 11.75 -28.68
CA THR A 59 2.90 12.82 -29.33
C THR A 59 2.24 13.20 -30.65
N THR A 60 1.71 14.42 -30.76
CA THR A 60 1.45 15.05 -32.06
C THR A 60 2.54 16.07 -32.34
N THR A 61 3.54 15.64 -33.10
CA THR A 61 4.40 16.53 -33.89
C THR A 61 3.64 16.92 -35.15
N GLU A 62 3.15 18.15 -35.23
CA GLU A 62 2.96 18.83 -36.52
C GLU A 62 3.38 20.30 -36.38
N ARG A 63 4.50 20.62 -37.02
CA ARG A 63 5.00 21.96 -37.25
C ARG A 63 4.20 22.52 -38.43
N LEU A 64 3.35 23.51 -38.21
CA LEU A 64 2.80 24.33 -39.28
C LEU A 64 2.85 25.83 -38.92
N ASP A 65 3.76 26.49 -39.64
CA ASP A 65 3.77 27.85 -40.17
C ASP A 65 3.24 29.07 -39.39
N ILE A 66 4.04 30.14 -39.50
CA ILE A 66 3.93 31.42 -38.82
C ILE A 66 2.73 32.21 -39.37
N GLY A 67 1.74 32.48 -38.52
CA GLY A 67 0.71 33.50 -38.74
C GLY A 67 0.61 34.37 -37.49
N ALA A 68 1.32 35.48 -37.48
CA ALA A 68 1.22 36.49 -36.44
C ALA A 68 -0.12 37.25 -36.58
N ASP A 69 -1.17 36.81 -35.88
CA ASP A 69 -2.30 37.69 -35.55
C ASP A 69 -3.21 37.12 -34.44
N ALA A 70 -3.24 37.86 -33.32
CA ALA A 70 -4.40 38.19 -32.50
C ALA A 70 -5.16 37.15 -31.63
N ASN A 71 -5.38 37.60 -30.39
CA ASN A 71 -6.40 37.22 -29.39
C ASN A 71 -6.18 35.92 -28.60
N GLY A 72 -6.26 35.89 -27.27
CA GLY A 72 -6.63 36.88 -26.28
C GLY A 72 -6.55 36.25 -24.89
N ARG A 73 -6.08 37.03 -23.90
CA ARG A 73 -6.09 36.81 -22.45
C ARG A 73 -6.11 35.35 -21.97
N SER A 74 -4.95 34.83 -21.55
CA SER A 74 -4.88 33.66 -20.67
C SER A 74 -5.77 33.89 -19.45
N LEU A 75 -6.82 33.07 -19.37
CA LEU A 75 -7.74 32.92 -18.25
C LEU A 75 -7.05 32.11 -17.14
N LEU A 76 -5.88 32.59 -16.69
CA LEU A 76 -5.24 32.15 -15.46
C LEU A 76 -5.63 33.17 -14.39
N ASP A 77 -6.81 32.95 -13.83
CA ASP A 77 -7.31 33.60 -12.62
C ASP A 77 -6.48 33.07 -11.43
N PHE A 78 -5.72 33.96 -10.80
CA PHE A 78 -5.12 33.80 -9.47
C PHE A 78 -5.55 34.98 -8.61
#